data_AF-A7T310-F1
#
_entry.id   AF-A7T310-F1
#
_cell.length_a   1.000
_cell.length_b   1.000
_cell.length_c   1.000
_cell.angle_alpha   90.00
_cell.angle_beta   90.00
_cell.angle_gamma   90.00
#
_symmetry.space_group_name_H-M   'P 1'
#
loop_
_entity.id
_entity.type
_entity.pdbx_description
1 polymer ?
#
loop_
_entity_poly.entity_id
_entity_poly.type
_entity_poly.pdbx_seq_one_letter_code
_entity_poly.pdbx_strand_id
1 'polypeptide(L)'
;MAHAGIDNFSLSTYLMGQLMLSQEDRMDSLREYFPNAKSEDWELIQAGQRVQIIKKDAEHGGILQFGTEVVSAADGSLAALLGASPGASTAAPIMLSVLEKTFKDKLQSPEWQNKLKEIIPSYGQKLNDDLALTNQTRAWSSERLQLEFVEVPPLAITPEVSQAQ
;
A
#
# COMPACT_ATOMS: atom_id res chain seq x y z
N MET A 1 -18.93 16.45 1.87
CA MET A 1 -19.52 15.12 2.15
C MET A 1 -20.28 14.58 0.95
N ALA A 2 -21.27 15.30 0.40
CA ALA A 2 -22.01 14.83 -0.78
C ALA A 2 -21.11 14.60 -2.02
N HIS A 3 -20.12 15.47 -2.27
CA HIS A 3 -19.16 15.30 -3.38
C HIS A 3 -18.32 14.03 -3.20
N ALA A 4 -17.71 13.84 -2.01
CA ALA A 4 -16.99 12.61 -1.67
C ALA A 4 -17.78 11.32 -1.96
N GLY A 5 -19.08 11.29 -1.66
CA GLY A 5 -19.93 10.13 -1.92
C GLY A 5 -20.23 9.89 -3.41
N ILE A 6 -20.39 10.97 -4.18
CA ILE A 6 -20.61 10.92 -5.64
C ILE A 6 -19.32 10.53 -6.36
N ASP A 7 -18.19 11.14 -5.99
CA ASP A 7 -16.87 10.88 -6.58
C ASP A 7 -16.39 9.44 -6.30
N ASN A 8 -16.94 8.80 -5.26
CA ASN A 8 -16.62 7.42 -4.86
C ASN A 8 -17.86 6.52 -4.99
N PHE A 9 -18.68 6.74 -6.02
CA PHE A 9 -19.91 5.99 -6.24
C PHE A 9 -19.66 4.48 -6.41
N SER A 10 -18.57 4.10 -7.09
CA SER A 10 -18.16 2.69 -7.24
C SER A 10 -17.91 2.01 -5.90
N LEU A 11 -17.12 2.65 -5.04
CA LEU A 11 -16.84 2.17 -3.68
C LEU A 11 -18.12 2.12 -2.84
N SER A 12 -18.95 3.15 -2.90
CA SER A 12 -20.21 3.21 -2.14
C SER A 12 -21.16 2.10 -2.55
N THR A 13 -21.29 1.86 -3.86
CA THR A 13 -22.10 0.76 -4.42
C THR A 13 -21.56 -0.60 -4.01
N TYR A 14 -20.24 -0.79 -4.07
CA TYR A 14 -19.59 -2.01 -3.62
C TYR A 14 -19.88 -2.28 -2.14
N LEU A 15 -19.68 -1.29 -1.25
CA LEU A 15 -19.92 -1.44 0.18
C LEU A 15 -21.39 -1.73 0.50
N MET A 16 -22.34 -1.09 -0.19
CA MET A 16 -23.76 -1.42 -0.06
C MET A 16 -24.05 -2.87 -0.52
N GLY A 17 -23.44 -3.32 -1.61
CA GLY A 17 -23.52 -4.71 -2.06
C GLY A 17 -23.01 -5.69 -1.00
N GLN A 18 -21.87 -5.39 -0.37
CA GLN A 18 -21.31 -6.21 0.70
C GLN A 18 -22.24 -6.30 1.93
N LEU A 19 -22.97 -5.22 2.25
CA LEU A 19 -23.96 -5.22 3.33
C LEU A 19 -25.17 -6.12 3.03
N MET A 20 -25.53 -6.28 1.75
CA MET A 20 -26.66 -7.10 1.34
C MET A 20 -26.35 -8.60 1.22
N LEU A 21 -25.07 -8.99 1.27
CA LEU A 21 -24.66 -10.39 1.17
C LEU A 21 -25.25 -11.24 2.30
N SER A 22 -25.78 -12.41 1.94
CA SER A 22 -26.17 -13.44 2.88
C SER A 22 -24.94 -14.12 3.50
N GLN A 23 -25.16 -14.96 4.52
CA GLN A 23 -24.05 -15.73 5.11
C GLN A 23 -23.44 -16.71 4.10
N GLU A 24 -24.25 -17.27 3.20
CA GLU A 24 -23.78 -18.18 2.16
C GLU A 24 -22.88 -17.47 1.15
N ASP A 25 -23.30 -16.30 0.64
CA ASP A 25 -22.50 -15.51 -0.30
C ASP A 25 -21.14 -15.09 0.30
N ARG A 26 -21.12 -14.77 1.60
CA ARG A 26 -19.89 -14.45 2.35
C ARG A 26 -18.98 -15.68 2.45
N MET A 27 -19.55 -16.85 2.72
CA MET A 27 -18.80 -18.10 2.78
C MET A 27 -18.24 -18.51 1.42
N ASP A 28 -18.99 -18.29 0.34
CA ASP A 28 -18.51 -18.58 -1.01
C ASP A 28 -17.37 -17.67 -1.41
N SER A 29 -17.47 -16.37 -1.11
CA SER A 29 -16.37 -15.41 -1.27
C SER A 29 -15.13 -15.81 -0.47
N LEU A 30 -15.29 -16.31 0.76
CA LEU A 30 -14.18 -16.81 1.57
C LEU A 30 -13.50 -18.04 0.93
N ARG A 31 -14.29 -18.95 0.34
CA ARG A 31 -13.78 -20.17 -0.30
C ARG A 31 -12.96 -19.90 -1.55
N GLU A 32 -13.11 -18.74 -2.19
CA GLU A 32 -12.20 -18.31 -3.26
C GLU A 32 -10.74 -18.20 -2.79
N TYR A 33 -10.53 -17.82 -1.52
CA TYR A 33 -9.20 -17.67 -0.91
C TYR A 33 -8.82 -18.85 0.00
N PHE A 34 -9.80 -19.46 0.67
CA PHE A 34 -9.60 -20.59 1.57
C PHE A 34 -10.61 -21.72 1.26
N PRO A 35 -10.35 -22.54 0.22
CA PRO A 35 -11.33 -23.46 -0.36
C PRO A 35 -11.94 -24.47 0.61
N ASN A 36 -11.20 -24.84 1.65
CA ASN A 36 -11.62 -25.84 2.64
C ASN A 36 -12.40 -25.22 3.82
N ALA A 37 -12.79 -23.95 3.75
CA ALA A 37 -13.57 -23.29 4.79
C ALA A 37 -14.94 -23.95 4.99
N LYS A 38 -15.19 -24.47 6.20
CA LYS A 38 -16.48 -25.05 6.60
C LYS A 38 -17.36 -23.98 7.22
N SER A 39 -18.62 -23.88 6.82
CA SER A 39 -19.53 -22.84 7.33
C SER A 39 -19.72 -22.86 8.85
N GLU A 40 -19.60 -24.03 9.48
CA GLU A 40 -19.74 -24.21 10.94
C GLU A 40 -18.61 -23.56 11.76
N ASP A 41 -17.45 -23.32 11.16
CA ASP A 41 -16.29 -22.72 11.82
C ASP A 41 -16.33 -21.17 11.77
N TRP A 42 -17.30 -20.58 11.09
CA TRP A 42 -17.32 -19.14 10.79
C TRP A 42 -18.62 -18.47 11.24
N GLU A 43 -18.47 -17.46 12.07
CA GLU A 43 -19.57 -16.63 12.55
C GLU A 43 -19.37 -15.15 12.21
N LEU A 44 -20.48 -14.43 12.11
CA LEU A 44 -20.45 -12.99 11.89
C LEU A 44 -20.21 -12.28 13.22
N ILE A 45 -19.13 -11.51 13.30
CA ILE A 45 -18.84 -10.66 14.45
C ILE A 45 -19.05 -9.18 14.12
N GLN A 46 -19.55 -8.41 15.09
CA GLN A 46 -19.64 -6.96 14.95
C GLN A 46 -18.27 -6.32 15.19
N ALA A 47 -17.55 -6.01 14.11
CA ALA A 47 -16.19 -5.46 14.16
C ALA A 47 -16.10 -3.96 14.52
N GLY A 48 -17.20 -3.34 14.97
CA GLY A 48 -17.28 -1.91 15.29
C GLY A 48 -17.54 -1.01 14.07
N GLN A 49 -17.33 0.30 14.26
CA GLN A 49 -17.53 1.31 13.21
C GLN A 49 -16.17 1.90 12.80
N ARG A 50 -15.89 1.84 11.50
CA ARG A 50 -14.69 2.46 10.93
C ARG A 50 -15.04 3.84 10.39
N VAL A 51 -14.28 4.86 10.82
CA VAL A 51 -14.38 6.22 10.29
C VAL A 51 -13.34 6.42 9.19
N GLN A 52 -13.75 7.07 8.10
CA GLN A 52 -12.88 7.44 6.99
C GLN A 52 -12.65 8.95 7.00
N ILE A 53 -11.39 9.36 6.82
CA ILE A 53 -11.02 10.77 6.81
C ILE A 53 -11.44 11.41 5.48
N ILE A 54 -12.11 12.57 5.56
CA ILE A 54 -12.41 13.43 4.40
C ILE A 54 -11.55 14.67 4.51
N LYS A 55 -10.72 14.91 3.50
CA LYS A 55 -9.93 16.15 3.39
C LYS A 55 -10.64 17.16 2.51
N LYS A 56 -10.35 18.44 2.77
CA LYS A 56 -10.79 19.53 1.91
C LYS A 56 -9.78 19.71 0.78
N ASP A 57 -10.25 19.60 -0.45
CA ASP A 57 -9.54 19.91 -1.68
C ASP A 57 -10.07 21.20 -2.30
N ALA A 58 -9.19 21.99 -2.91
CA ALA A 58 -9.56 23.29 -3.47
C ALA A 58 -10.42 23.17 -4.73
N GLU A 59 -10.27 22.08 -5.49
CA GLU A 59 -10.92 21.86 -6.78
C GLU A 59 -12.10 20.89 -6.66
N HIS A 60 -11.90 19.78 -5.96
CA HIS A 60 -12.87 18.68 -5.81
C HIS A 60 -13.70 18.78 -4.52
N GLY A 61 -13.47 19.81 -3.71
CA GLY A 61 -14.23 20.05 -2.48
C GLY A 61 -13.84 19.10 -1.35
N GLY A 62 -14.48 17.94 -1.22
CA GLY A 62 -14.19 16.99 -0.12
C GLY A 62 -13.77 15.63 -0.67
N ILE A 63 -12.51 15.24 -0.50
CA ILE A 63 -11.96 13.98 -1.02
C ILE A 63 -11.77 12.94 0.08
N LEU A 64 -12.04 11.67 -0.23
CA LEU A 64 -11.71 10.57 0.67
C LEU A 64 -10.19 10.41 0.72
N GLN A 65 -9.62 10.54 1.92
CA GLN A 65 -8.20 10.27 2.10
C GLN A 65 -8.02 8.79 2.37
N PHE A 66 -7.44 8.07 1.42
CA PHE A 66 -7.00 6.70 1.62
C PHE A 66 -5.56 6.64 2.12
N GLY A 67 -5.23 5.57 2.86
CA GLY A 67 -3.86 5.25 3.26
C GLY A 67 -3.37 5.95 4.54
N THR A 68 -2.04 5.99 4.65
CA THR A 68 -1.30 6.60 5.75
C THR A 68 -0.60 7.86 5.26
N GLU A 69 -0.72 8.95 6.00
CA GLU A 69 -0.03 10.20 5.73
C GLU A 69 1.08 10.42 6.76
N VAL A 70 2.26 10.78 6.29
CA VAL A 70 3.37 11.23 7.13
C VAL A 70 3.26 12.75 7.31
N VAL A 71 2.92 13.18 8.52
CA VAL A 71 3.02 14.58 8.94
C VAL A 71 4.22 14.76 9.87
N SER A 72 4.91 15.88 9.78
CA SER A 72 6.06 16.18 10.63
C SER A 72 6.04 17.63 11.08
N ALA A 73 6.55 17.89 12.27
CA ALA A 73 6.84 19.24 12.73
C ALA A 73 7.85 19.90 11.77
N ALA A 74 7.79 21.23 11.63
CA ALA A 74 8.65 21.98 10.71
C ALA A 74 10.15 21.83 11.06
N ASP A 75 10.46 21.61 12.34
CA ASP A 75 11.81 21.38 12.86
C ASP A 75 12.23 19.89 12.84
N GLY A 76 11.36 18.99 12.36
CA GLY A 76 11.61 17.55 12.31
C GLY A 76 11.63 16.83 13.67
N SER A 77 11.33 17.53 14.77
CA SER A 77 11.39 16.96 16.13
C SER A 77 10.33 15.88 16.40
N LEU A 78 9.24 15.89 15.62
CA LEU A 78 8.14 14.94 15.71
C LEU A 78 7.66 14.56 14.30
N ALA A 79 7.44 13.27 14.08
CA ALA A 79 6.66 12.75 12.97
C ALA A 79 5.50 11.91 13.49
N ALA A 80 4.36 12.03 12.82
CA ALA A 80 3.19 11.21 13.08
C ALA A 80 2.67 10.61 11.77
N LEU A 81 2.11 9.41 11.90
CA LEU A 81 1.40 8.71 10.85
C LEU A 81 -0.09 8.89 11.10
N LEU A 82 -0.78 9.56 10.19
CA LEU A 82 -2.22 9.76 10.26
C LEU A 82 -2.93 8.84 9.27
N GLY A 83 -4.01 8.19 9.70
CA GLY A 83 -4.81 7.31 8.85
C GLY A 83 -4.63 5.83 9.17
N ALA A 84 -4.67 4.98 8.15
CA ALA A 84 -4.56 3.53 8.34
C ALA A 84 -3.17 3.16 8.88
N SER A 85 -3.10 2.14 9.73
CA SER A 85 -1.80 1.57 10.13
C SER A 85 -1.09 1.00 8.89
N PRO A 86 0.20 1.31 8.65
CA PRO A 86 0.93 0.74 7.53
C PRO A 86 0.96 -0.78 7.56
N GLY A 87 0.54 -1.40 6.46
CA GLY A 87 0.77 -2.84 6.22
C GLY A 87 2.21 -3.11 5.78
N ALA A 88 2.61 -4.39 5.77
CA ALA A 88 3.97 -4.82 5.43
C ALA A 88 4.49 -4.24 4.11
N SER A 89 3.65 -4.16 3.08
CA SER A 89 4.01 -3.62 1.75
C SER A 89 4.21 -2.10 1.72
N THR A 90 3.72 -1.38 2.73
CA THR A 90 3.73 0.10 2.77
C THR A 90 4.64 0.66 3.86
N ALA A 91 4.96 -0.13 4.90
CA ALA A 91 5.72 0.34 6.04
C ALA A 91 7.14 0.80 5.66
N ALA A 92 7.86 0.02 4.86
CA ALA A 92 9.23 0.35 4.44
C ALA A 92 9.32 1.69 3.67
N PRO A 93 8.57 1.92 2.57
CA PRO A 93 8.64 3.20 1.86
C PRO A 93 8.13 4.38 2.69
N ILE A 94 7.14 4.18 3.57
CA ILE A 94 6.69 5.20 4.52
C ILE A 94 7.81 5.59 5.47
N MET A 95 8.54 4.62 6.03
CA MET A 95 9.67 4.91 6.92
C MET A 95 10.80 5.65 6.21
N LEU A 96 11.10 5.31 4.95
CA LEU A 96 12.04 6.10 4.15
C LEU A 96 11.58 7.56 4.01
N SER A 97 10.29 7.78 3.74
CA SER A 97 9.71 9.13 3.68
C SER A 97 9.82 9.88 5.01
N VAL A 98 9.68 9.18 6.16
CA VAL A 98 9.91 9.77 7.48
C VAL A 98 11.36 10.21 7.61
N LEU A 99 12.33 9.34 7.28
CA LEU A 99 13.76 9.69 7.36
C LEU A 99 14.12 10.88 6.47
N GLU A 100 13.56 10.95 5.27
CA GLU A 100 13.75 12.09 4.34
C GLU A 100 13.23 13.41 4.91
N LYS A 101 12.08 13.39 5.59
CA LYS A 101 11.45 14.58 6.16
C LYS A 101 12.09 15.03 7.48
N THR A 102 12.40 14.11 8.38
CA THR A 102 12.84 14.46 9.75
C THR A 102 14.35 14.35 9.98
N PHE A 103 15.07 13.60 9.16
CA PHE A 103 16.51 13.35 9.32
C PHE A 103 17.32 13.72 8.07
N LYS A 104 16.86 14.71 7.30
CA LYS A 104 17.43 15.10 6.00
C LYS A 104 18.97 15.22 6.03
N ASP A 105 19.53 15.93 7.00
CA ASP A 105 20.99 16.14 7.09
C ASP A 105 21.76 14.84 7.35
N LYS A 106 21.20 13.97 8.19
CA LYS A 106 21.76 12.63 8.44
C LYS A 106 21.64 11.76 7.20
N LEU A 107 20.50 11.81 6.51
CA LEU A 107 20.27 11.05 5.29
C LEU A 107 21.25 11.43 4.18
N GLN A 108 21.68 12.70 4.10
CA GLN A 108 22.72 13.15 3.16
C GLN A 108 24.15 12.77 3.59
N SER A 109 24.34 12.28 4.81
CA SER A 109 25.66 11.87 5.28
C SER A 109 26.14 10.59 4.58
N PRO A 110 27.45 10.45 4.29
CA PRO A 110 28.01 9.23 3.72
C PRO A 110 27.72 7.99 4.57
N GLU A 111 27.73 8.14 5.90
CA GLU A 111 27.46 7.05 6.84
C GLU A 111 26.07 6.44 6.63
N TRP A 112 25.03 7.26 6.58
CA TRP A 112 23.66 6.78 6.40
C TRP A 112 23.40 6.30 4.97
N GLN A 113 23.98 6.98 3.97
CA GLN A 113 23.91 6.50 2.58
C GLN A 113 24.50 5.10 2.42
N ASN A 114 25.65 4.85 3.06
CA ASN A 114 26.26 3.53 3.07
C ASN A 114 25.37 2.51 3.79
N LYS A 115 24.82 2.87 4.95
CA LYS A 115 23.96 1.97 5.72
C LYS A 115 22.66 1.62 5.00
N LEU A 116 22.05 2.59 4.32
CA LEU A 116 20.83 2.36 3.53
C LEU A 116 21.10 1.44 2.35
N LYS A 117 22.22 1.60 1.64
CA LYS A 117 22.61 0.72 0.54
C LYS A 117 22.99 -0.70 1.01
N GLU A 118 23.43 -0.85 2.25
CA GLU A 118 23.65 -2.18 2.86
C GLU A 118 22.32 -2.90 3.08
N ILE A 119 21.28 -2.20 3.57
CA ILE A 119 19.96 -2.78 3.89
C ILE A 119 19.11 -2.92 2.62
N ILE A 120 19.16 -1.92 1.74
CA ILE A 120 18.39 -1.80 0.51
C ILE A 120 19.38 -1.53 -0.63
N PRO A 121 19.96 -2.58 -1.25
CA PRO A 121 20.98 -2.41 -2.30
C PRO A 121 20.55 -1.53 -3.48
N SER A 122 19.27 -1.54 -3.81
CA SER A 122 18.66 -0.73 -4.87
C SER A 122 18.24 0.68 -4.43
N TYR A 123 18.59 1.12 -3.22
CA TYR A 123 18.18 2.43 -2.71
C TYR A 123 18.63 3.58 -3.64
N GLY A 124 17.68 4.43 -4.02
CA GLY A 124 17.88 5.54 -4.96
C GLY A 124 17.84 5.14 -6.43
N GLN A 125 17.52 3.89 -6.76
CA GLN A 125 17.42 3.39 -8.14
C GLN A 125 15.98 3.03 -8.50
N LYS A 126 15.59 3.23 -9.76
CA LYS A 126 14.26 2.88 -10.27
C LYS A 126 14.30 1.47 -10.86
N LEU A 127 13.53 0.55 -10.28
CA LEU A 127 13.48 -0.84 -10.74
C LEU A 127 12.66 -1.03 -12.01
N ASN A 128 11.49 -0.38 -12.12
CA ASN A 128 10.50 -0.66 -13.16
C ASN A 128 11.02 -0.56 -14.60
N ASP A 129 12.04 0.26 -14.85
CA ASP A 129 12.59 0.51 -16.18
C ASP A 129 13.95 -0.20 -16.38
N ASP A 130 14.44 -0.93 -15.38
CA ASP A 130 15.71 -1.65 -15.40
C ASP A 130 15.45 -3.13 -15.10
N LEU A 131 15.30 -3.91 -16.18
CA LEU A 131 15.05 -5.34 -16.11
C LEU A 131 16.20 -6.08 -15.42
N ALA A 132 17.44 -5.68 -15.70
CA ALA A 132 18.62 -6.34 -15.16
C ALA A 132 18.69 -6.11 -13.64
N LEU A 133 18.53 -4.87 -13.20
CA LEU A 133 18.49 -4.51 -11.78
C LEU A 133 17.29 -5.16 -11.06
N THR A 134 16.14 -5.24 -11.71
CA THR A 134 14.96 -5.92 -11.16
C THR A 134 15.22 -7.39 -10.92
N ASN A 135 15.77 -8.10 -11.91
CA ASN A 135 16.10 -9.52 -11.77
C ASN A 135 17.22 -9.74 -10.76
N GLN A 136 18.23 -8.88 -10.72
CA GLN A 136 19.29 -8.92 -9.69
C GLN A 136 18.72 -8.76 -8.28
N THR A 137 17.84 -7.77 -8.08
CA THR A 137 17.22 -7.49 -6.76
C THR A 137 16.31 -8.64 -6.34
N ARG A 138 15.48 -9.17 -7.26
CA ARG A 138 14.60 -10.31 -6.99
C ARG A 138 15.39 -11.56 -6.65
N ALA A 139 16.46 -11.87 -7.39
CA ALA A 139 17.32 -13.01 -7.09
C ALA A 139 17.96 -12.87 -5.70
N TRP A 140 18.51 -11.69 -5.38
CA TRP A 140 19.12 -11.39 -4.07
C TRP A 140 18.13 -11.54 -2.90
N SER A 141 16.89 -11.07 -3.07
CA SER A 141 15.84 -11.19 -2.06
C SER A 141 15.32 -12.63 -1.93
N SER A 142 15.09 -13.31 -3.06
CA SER A 142 14.64 -14.71 -3.07
C SER A 142 15.63 -15.63 -2.36
N GLU A 143 16.94 -15.48 -2.62
CA GLU A 143 17.99 -16.24 -1.94
C GLU A 143 17.92 -16.09 -0.41
N ARG A 144 17.80 -14.87 0.09
CA ARG A 144 17.79 -14.56 1.53
C ARG A 144 16.50 -14.98 2.23
N LEU A 145 15.38 -14.87 1.53
CA LEU A 145 14.07 -15.24 2.04
C LEU A 145 13.75 -16.72 1.79
N GLN A 146 14.67 -17.47 1.17
CA GLN A 146 14.50 -18.89 0.82
C GLN A 146 13.26 -19.12 -0.07
N LEU A 147 13.02 -18.19 -0.99
CA LEU A 147 11.93 -18.25 -1.96
C LEU A 147 12.45 -18.73 -3.30
N GLU A 148 11.58 -19.35 -4.08
CA GLU A 148 11.87 -19.64 -5.48
C GLU A 148 12.07 -18.31 -6.25
N PHE A 149 13.19 -18.21 -6.96
CA PHE A 149 13.42 -17.08 -7.86
C PHE A 149 12.70 -17.34 -9.18
N VAL A 150 11.74 -16.46 -9.50
CA VAL A 150 11.11 -16.40 -10.81
C VAL A 150 11.64 -15.18 -11.54
N GLU A 151 12.29 -15.41 -12.68
CA GLU A 151 12.83 -14.37 -13.54
C GLU A 151 11.69 -13.53 -14.16
N VAL A 152 11.86 -12.22 -14.14
CA VAL A 152 10.97 -11.29 -14.83
C VAL A 152 11.34 -11.30 -16.31
N PRO A 153 10.41 -11.66 -17.21
CA PRO A 153 10.66 -11.57 -18.64
C PRO A 153 10.76 -10.09 -19.06
N PRO A 154 11.43 -9.78 -20.17
CA PRO A 154 11.36 -8.46 -20.77
C PRO A 154 9.89 -8.05 -20.96
N LEU A 155 9.58 -6.79 -20.63
CA LEU A 155 8.24 -6.25 -20.87
C LEU A 155 7.88 -6.47 -22.34
N ALA A 156 6.87 -7.29 -22.60
CA ALA A 156 6.23 -7.29 -23.90
C ALA A 156 5.66 -5.89 -24.09
N ILE A 157 6.08 -5.19 -25.16
CA ILE A 157 5.52 -3.90 -25.55
C ILE A 157 4.02 -4.13 -25.77
N THR A 158 3.24 -3.90 -24.73
CA THR A 158 1.79 -3.85 -24.79
C THR A 158 1.47 -2.37 -24.78
N PRO A 159 0.67 -1.88 -25.75
CA PRO A 159 0.26 -0.48 -25.74
C PRO A 159 -0.39 -0.19 -24.39
N GLU A 160 -0.04 0.97 -23.81
CA GLU A 160 -0.46 1.43 -22.49
C GLU A 160 -1.88 0.97 -22.17
N VAL A 161 -2.03 0.14 -21.13
CA VAL A 161 -3.31 0.03 -20.46
C VAL A 161 -3.52 1.39 -19.79
N SER A 162 -4.21 2.27 -20.52
CA SER A 162 -4.80 3.51 -20.01
C SER A 162 -5.35 3.23 -18.62
N GLN A 163 -4.69 3.76 -17.59
CA GLN A 163 -5.23 3.74 -16.24
C GLN A 163 -6.53 4.55 -16.28
N ALA A 164 -7.65 3.83 -16.36
CA ALA A 164 -8.96 4.38 -16.19
C ALA A 164 -9.10 4.78 -14.72
N GLN A 165 -9.20 6.10 -14.52
CA GLN A 165 -10.10 6.84 -13.62
C GLN A 165 -10.53 6.13 -12.33
#